data_AF-A0A1H9VDX4-F1
#
_entry.id   AF-A0A1H9VDX4-F1
#
_cell.length_a   1.000
_cell.length_b   1.000
_cell.length_c   1.000
_cell.angle_alpha   90.00
_cell.angle_beta   90.00
_cell.angle_gamma   90.00
#
_symmetry.space_group_name_H-M   'P 1'
#
loop_
_entity.id
_entity.type
_entity.pdbx_description
1 polymer ?
#
loop_
_entity_poly.entity_id
_entity_poly.type
_entity_poly.pdbx_seq_one_letter_code
_entity_poly.pdbx_strand_id
1 'polypeptide(L)'
;MSQMSSFIDGEMKTGGLGTLSDGSELAKGFTITGQKDFYGGNHWVTDQKSYYSFWHSVQGDLTPDALDTRTLNQQWGGWLGKMSYPGGDNPKKYNGKDDYSYKPGNIVEYPGMMHDLKYDKMGITGFKGLATSTKAINADYTFVAQELALSLSPGLSLKQRARAYILGTGLGLVALPKTLNALMPLKALTLLPR
;
A
#
# COMPACT_ATOMS: atom_id res chain seq x y z
N MET A 1 34.45 -34.57 -2.76
CA MET A 1 33.15 -34.16 -3.35
C MET A 1 32.95 -32.69 -3.03
N SER A 2 32.65 -31.87 -4.04
CA SER A 2 32.60 -30.40 -3.87
C SER A 2 31.33 -29.99 -3.10
N GLN A 3 31.37 -28.88 -2.36
CA GLN A 3 30.18 -28.30 -1.71
C GLN A 3 28.99 -28.15 -2.68
N MET A 4 29.28 -27.93 -3.97
CA MET A 4 28.30 -27.83 -5.04
C MET A 4 27.54 -29.14 -5.26
N SER A 5 28.21 -30.30 -5.21
CA SER A 5 27.55 -31.59 -5.43
C SER A 5 26.66 -31.98 -4.25
N SER A 6 27.09 -31.66 -3.01
CA SER A 6 26.27 -31.89 -1.81
C SER A 6 25.07 -30.94 -1.73
N PHE A 7 25.19 -29.72 -2.24
CA PHE A 7 24.09 -28.77 -2.33
C PHE A 7 23.03 -29.26 -3.33
N ILE A 8 23.44 -29.64 -4.56
CA ILE A 8 22.52 -30.15 -5.57
C ILE A 8 21.82 -31.44 -5.10
N ASP A 9 22.55 -32.38 -4.48
CA ASP A 9 21.96 -33.62 -3.96
C ASP A 9 21.04 -33.40 -2.74
N GLY A 10 21.26 -32.33 -1.97
CA GLY A 10 20.41 -31.93 -0.84
C GLY A 10 19.13 -31.24 -1.29
N GLU A 11 19.24 -30.34 -2.27
CA GLU A 11 18.12 -29.55 -2.82
C GLU A 11 17.21 -30.36 -3.76
N MET A 12 17.75 -31.35 -4.49
CA MET A 12 16.97 -32.15 -5.44
C MET A 12 16.23 -33.36 -4.83
N LYS A 13 16.43 -33.67 -3.55
CA LYS A 13 15.64 -34.71 -2.87
C LYS A 13 14.26 -34.16 -2.50
N THR A 14 13.25 -35.02 -2.53
CA THR A 14 11.88 -34.71 -2.13
C THR A 14 11.86 -34.13 -0.71
N GLY A 15 11.80 -32.80 -0.58
CA GLY A 15 11.93 -32.08 0.69
C GLY A 15 13.09 -31.08 0.78
N GLY A 16 13.86 -30.84 -0.28
CA GLY A 16 14.82 -29.73 -0.36
C GLY A 16 14.08 -28.40 -0.21
N LEU A 17 14.26 -27.74 0.94
CA LEU A 17 13.59 -26.50 1.30
C LEU A 17 14.38 -25.25 0.85
N GLY A 18 15.41 -25.38 0.03
CA GLY A 18 16.31 -24.28 -0.25
C GLY A 18 17.13 -23.88 0.98
N THR A 19 17.31 -24.72 1.99
CA THR A 19 17.94 -24.24 3.23
C THR A 19 19.46 -24.16 3.09
N LEU A 20 20.01 -22.96 3.23
CA LEU A 20 21.45 -22.72 3.29
C LEU A 20 22.06 -23.40 4.52
N SER A 21 23.39 -23.55 4.52
CA SER A 21 24.14 -24.17 5.61
C SER A 21 24.01 -23.44 6.97
N ASP A 22 23.51 -22.22 6.98
CA ASP A 22 23.23 -21.41 8.17
C ASP A 22 21.78 -21.54 8.67
N GLY A 23 20.95 -22.37 8.02
CA GLY A 23 19.55 -22.59 8.36
C GLY A 23 18.59 -21.56 7.78
N SER A 24 19.04 -20.60 6.98
CA SER A 24 18.15 -19.70 6.23
C SER A 24 17.57 -20.37 4.98
N GLU A 25 16.31 -20.09 4.65
CA GLU A 25 15.69 -20.55 3.41
C GLU A 25 16.12 -19.64 2.24
N LEU A 26 16.66 -20.21 1.15
CA LEU A 26 17.01 -19.56 -0.11
C LEU A 26 15.82 -18.89 -0.75
N ALA A 27 14.65 -19.51 -0.64
CA ALA A 27 13.38 -18.97 -1.10
C ALA A 27 12.21 -19.82 -0.54
N LYS A 28 11.03 -19.21 -0.46
CA LYS A 28 9.81 -19.93 -0.08
C LYS A 28 9.51 -21.06 -1.08
N GLY A 29 9.22 -22.27 -0.61
CA GLY A 29 8.72 -23.32 -1.50
C GLY A 29 7.39 -22.96 -2.17
N PHE A 30 7.07 -23.63 -3.29
CA PHE A 30 5.75 -23.58 -3.92
C PHE A 30 5.19 -24.98 -4.15
N THR A 31 3.88 -25.10 -4.28
CA THR A 31 3.19 -26.38 -4.31
C THR A 31 2.93 -26.83 -5.74
N ILE A 32 3.27 -28.09 -6.04
CA ILE A 32 2.90 -28.78 -7.28
C ILE A 32 1.99 -29.94 -6.91
N THR A 33 0.83 -30.04 -7.56
CA THR A 33 -0.14 -31.12 -7.33
C THR A 33 -0.31 -31.98 -8.57
N GLY A 34 -0.37 -33.29 -8.39
CA GLY A 34 -0.73 -34.21 -9.48
C GLY A 34 -2.25 -34.24 -9.63
N GLN A 35 -2.75 -33.89 -10.81
CA GLN A 35 -4.14 -34.05 -11.22
C GLN A 35 -4.22 -35.14 -12.27
N LYS A 36 -5.23 -36.01 -12.21
CA LYS A 36 -5.44 -37.01 -13.26
C LYS A 36 -6.04 -36.33 -14.49
N ASP A 37 -5.46 -36.59 -15.65
CA ASP A 37 -6.05 -36.20 -16.93
C ASP A 37 -7.19 -37.15 -17.35
N PHE A 38 -7.87 -36.82 -18.44
CA PHE A 38 -8.99 -37.60 -18.98
C PHE A 38 -8.59 -39.03 -19.38
N TYR A 39 -7.32 -39.28 -19.68
CA TYR A 39 -6.77 -40.58 -20.10
C TYR A 39 -6.12 -41.36 -18.94
N GLY A 40 -6.21 -40.85 -17.70
CA GLY A 40 -5.63 -41.48 -16.51
C GLY A 40 -4.13 -41.21 -16.31
N GLY A 41 -3.53 -40.32 -17.12
CA GLY A 41 -2.18 -39.80 -16.92
C GLY A 41 -2.11 -38.77 -15.79
N ASN A 42 -0.91 -38.55 -15.25
CA ASN A 42 -0.67 -37.50 -14.26
C ASN A 42 -0.32 -36.19 -14.97
N HIS A 43 -1.15 -35.18 -14.77
CA HIS A 43 -0.88 -33.80 -15.12
C HIS A 43 -0.44 -33.03 -13.87
N TRP A 44 0.81 -32.56 -13.85
CA TRP A 44 1.34 -31.77 -12.75
C TRP A 44 0.93 -30.31 -12.89
N VAL A 45 0.17 -29.81 -11.93
CA VAL A 45 -0.33 -28.44 -11.91
C VAL A 45 0.30 -27.69 -10.74
N THR A 46 0.97 -26.60 -11.07
CA THR A 46 1.52 -25.67 -10.09
C THR A 46 0.40 -24.86 -9.45
N ASP A 47 0.36 -24.80 -8.12
CA ASP A 47 -0.52 -23.89 -7.42
C ASP A 47 -0.08 -22.44 -7.68
N GLN A 48 -0.90 -21.71 -8.41
CA GLN A 48 -0.56 -20.37 -8.88
C GLN A 48 -0.27 -19.40 -7.73
N LYS A 49 -0.98 -19.54 -6.60
CA LYS A 49 -0.84 -18.64 -5.45
C LYS A 49 0.50 -18.83 -4.73
N SER A 50 0.90 -20.08 -4.50
CA SER A 50 2.18 -20.42 -3.89
C SER A 50 3.34 -20.04 -4.81
N TYR A 51 3.23 -20.29 -6.12
CA TYR A 51 4.24 -19.87 -7.10
C TYR A 51 4.40 -18.34 -7.16
N TYR A 52 3.28 -17.61 -7.16
CA TYR A 52 3.30 -16.15 -7.08
C TYR A 52 3.98 -15.64 -5.80
N SER A 53 3.68 -16.27 -4.66
CA SER A 53 4.29 -15.90 -3.38
C SER A 53 5.80 -16.19 -3.34
N PHE A 54 6.21 -17.33 -3.92
CA PHE A 54 7.63 -17.67 -4.13
C PHE A 54 8.34 -16.62 -4.97
N TRP A 55 7.78 -16.29 -6.14
CA TRP A 55 8.40 -15.33 -7.05
C TRP A 55 8.59 -13.95 -6.40
N HIS A 56 7.58 -13.45 -5.68
CA HIS A 56 7.70 -12.19 -4.96
C HIS A 56 8.68 -12.24 -3.77
N SER A 57 8.92 -13.42 -3.18
CA SER A 57 9.99 -13.61 -2.20
C SER A 57 11.35 -13.41 -2.86
N VAL A 58 11.60 -14.12 -3.96
CA VAL A 58 12.85 -14.03 -4.73
C VAL A 58 13.10 -12.60 -5.22
N GLN A 59 12.07 -11.92 -5.72
CA GLN A 59 12.17 -10.52 -6.12
C GLN A 59 12.51 -9.60 -4.94
N GLY A 60 11.97 -9.87 -3.75
CA GLY A 60 12.28 -9.10 -2.56
C GLY A 60 13.74 -9.23 -2.12
N ASP A 61 14.31 -10.42 -2.27
CA ASP A 61 15.72 -10.68 -1.95
C ASP A 61 16.67 -10.06 -2.98
N LEU A 62 16.33 -10.12 -4.27
CA LEU A 62 17.15 -9.59 -5.36
C LEU A 62 17.03 -8.07 -5.52
N THR A 63 15.84 -7.52 -5.30
CA THR A 63 15.51 -6.11 -5.55
C THR A 63 14.75 -5.49 -4.37
N PRO A 64 15.36 -5.42 -3.17
CA PRO A 64 14.67 -4.97 -1.96
C PRO A 64 14.13 -3.54 -2.05
N ASP A 65 14.77 -2.69 -2.86
CA ASP A 65 14.38 -1.29 -3.06
C ASP A 65 13.39 -1.07 -4.22
N ALA A 66 13.00 -2.11 -4.94
CA ALA A 66 11.99 -2.03 -6.00
C ALA A 66 10.57 -2.05 -5.43
N LEU A 67 9.64 -1.43 -6.17
CA LEU A 67 8.21 -1.41 -5.87
C LEU A 67 7.65 -2.85 -5.79
N ASP A 68 7.03 -3.17 -4.65
CA ASP A 68 6.25 -4.39 -4.48
C ASP A 68 4.84 -4.18 -5.02
N THR A 69 4.60 -4.69 -6.23
CA THR A 69 3.32 -4.51 -6.94
C THR A 69 2.12 -5.14 -6.21
N ARG A 70 2.35 -6.04 -5.24
CA ARG A 70 1.28 -6.60 -4.40
C ARG A 70 0.59 -5.52 -3.58
N THR A 71 1.30 -4.47 -3.22
CA THR A 71 0.81 -3.36 -2.37
C THR A 71 0.00 -2.32 -3.14
N LEU A 72 -0.06 -2.42 -4.47
CA LEU A 72 -0.86 -1.52 -5.28
C LEU A 72 -2.36 -1.83 -5.13
N ASN A 73 -3.17 -0.78 -5.23
CA ASN A 73 -4.63 -0.89 -5.32
C ASN A 73 -5.30 -1.52 -4.08
N GLN A 74 -4.75 -1.28 -2.88
CA GLN A 74 -5.23 -1.88 -1.62
C GLN A 74 -6.11 -0.98 -0.75
N GLN A 75 -6.14 0.35 -0.95
CA GLN A 75 -6.77 1.27 0.03
C GLN A 75 -8.27 1.16 0.15
N TRP A 76 -8.93 0.92 -0.98
CA TRP A 76 -10.38 1.05 -1.08
C TRP A 76 -10.98 -0.15 -1.79
N GLY A 77 -12.20 -0.49 -1.40
CA GLY A 77 -13.01 -1.53 -2.00
C GLY A 77 -14.36 -0.99 -2.48
N GLY A 78 -15.16 -1.87 -3.08
CA GLY A 78 -16.54 -1.55 -3.45
C GLY A 78 -16.67 -0.37 -4.41
N TRP A 79 -17.55 0.58 -4.08
CA TRP A 79 -17.93 1.68 -4.96
C TRP A 79 -16.81 2.71 -5.19
N LEU A 80 -15.96 2.95 -4.19
CA LEU A 80 -14.75 3.76 -4.35
C LEU A 80 -13.77 3.07 -5.31
N GLY A 81 -13.81 1.74 -5.41
CA GLY A 81 -12.95 0.95 -6.27
C GLY A 81 -11.54 0.83 -5.72
N LYS A 82 -10.74 -0.04 -6.33
CA LYS A 82 -9.37 -0.30 -5.89
C LYS A 82 -8.46 0.85 -6.31
N MET A 83 -7.83 1.50 -5.33
CA MET A 83 -6.88 2.60 -5.54
C MET A 83 -5.63 2.37 -4.71
N SER A 84 -4.51 2.88 -5.19
CA SER A 84 -3.23 2.83 -4.48
C SER A 84 -3.11 3.97 -3.47
N TYR A 85 -3.79 5.09 -3.74
CA TYR A 85 -3.95 6.26 -2.87
C TYR A 85 -5.37 6.83 -2.99
N PRO A 86 -5.81 7.75 -2.12
CA PRO A 86 -5.32 8.04 -0.76
C PRO A 86 -5.60 6.89 0.20
N GLY A 87 -4.86 6.73 1.29
CA GLY A 87 -5.18 5.74 2.32
C GLY A 87 -4.11 5.54 3.38
N GLY A 88 -4.28 4.52 4.23
CA GLY A 88 -3.32 4.23 5.30
C GLY A 88 -2.14 3.36 4.86
N ASP A 89 -2.30 2.60 3.77
CA ASP A 89 -1.41 1.49 3.40
C ASP A 89 -0.65 1.76 2.10
N ASN A 90 0.10 2.86 2.01
CA ASN A 90 0.75 3.27 0.76
C ASN A 90 1.53 2.14 0.07
N PRO A 91 1.68 2.19 -1.27
CA PRO A 91 2.55 1.26 -1.98
C PRO A 91 3.91 1.16 -1.31
N LYS A 92 4.42 -0.06 -1.19
CA LYS A 92 5.69 -0.34 -0.53
C LYS A 92 6.71 -0.86 -1.52
N LYS A 93 7.97 -0.71 -1.16
CA LYS A 93 9.07 -1.50 -1.67
C LYS A 93 9.04 -2.90 -1.06
N TYR A 94 9.79 -3.83 -1.65
CA TYR A 94 9.96 -5.16 -1.05
C TYR A 94 10.59 -5.14 0.34
N ASN A 95 11.41 -4.14 0.66
CA ASN A 95 11.94 -3.92 2.01
C ASN A 95 10.95 -3.29 3.00
N GLY A 96 9.68 -3.11 2.61
CA GLY A 96 8.60 -2.64 3.46
C GLY A 96 8.53 -1.11 3.66
N LYS A 97 9.45 -0.35 3.07
CA LYS A 97 9.39 1.13 3.08
C LYS A 97 8.36 1.63 2.07
N ASP A 98 7.77 2.78 2.34
CA ASP A 98 6.87 3.46 1.41
C ASP A 98 7.56 3.80 0.07
N ASP A 99 6.80 3.67 -1.02
CA ASP A 99 7.25 3.92 -2.39
C ASP A 99 6.22 4.73 -3.18
N TYR A 100 6.59 5.97 -3.50
CA TYR A 100 5.77 6.88 -4.31
C TYR A 100 6.15 6.89 -5.80
N SER A 101 6.92 5.90 -6.27
CA SER A 101 7.32 5.79 -7.68
C SER A 101 6.18 5.38 -8.62
N TYR A 102 5.15 4.71 -8.09
CA TYR A 102 3.97 4.34 -8.85
C TYR A 102 3.10 5.57 -9.17
N LYS A 103 2.90 5.80 -10.47
CA LYS A 103 2.02 6.86 -10.96
C LYS A 103 0.61 6.33 -11.17
N PRO A 104 -0.40 6.79 -10.40
CA PRO A 104 -1.74 6.28 -10.54
C PRO A 104 -2.35 6.67 -11.90
N GLY A 105 -3.10 5.75 -12.50
CA GLY A 105 -3.84 6.00 -13.74
C GLY A 105 -5.11 6.84 -13.53
N ASN A 106 -5.64 6.89 -12.31
CA ASN A 106 -6.79 7.71 -11.96
C ASN A 106 -6.32 9.03 -11.33
N ILE A 107 -6.71 10.16 -11.94
CA ILE A 107 -6.30 11.49 -11.49
C ILE A 107 -6.71 11.82 -10.04
N VAL A 108 -7.80 11.20 -9.56
CA VAL A 108 -8.31 11.36 -8.19
C VAL A 108 -7.34 10.81 -7.14
N GLU A 109 -6.37 9.97 -7.51
CA GLU A 109 -5.39 9.45 -6.55
C GLU A 109 -4.21 10.42 -6.31
N TYR A 110 -3.97 11.38 -7.20
CA TYR A 110 -2.81 12.28 -7.10
C TYR A 110 -2.84 13.18 -5.86
N PRO A 111 -3.97 13.80 -5.47
CA PRO A 111 -4.02 14.53 -4.21
C PRO A 111 -3.65 13.66 -3.02
N GLY A 112 -4.13 12.40 -2.99
CA GLY A 112 -3.79 11.40 -1.99
C GLY A 112 -2.30 11.10 -1.92
N MET A 113 -1.70 10.74 -3.05
CA MET A 113 -0.26 10.48 -3.15
C MET A 113 0.58 11.66 -2.62
N MET A 114 0.18 12.89 -2.96
CA MET A 114 0.87 14.10 -2.50
C MET A 114 0.64 14.39 -1.01
N HIS A 115 -0.52 14.03 -0.47
CA HIS A 115 -0.84 14.12 0.95
C HIS A 115 -0.01 13.14 1.76
N ASP A 116 0.02 11.87 1.35
CA ASP A 116 0.77 10.80 1.99
C ASP A 116 2.28 11.09 1.98
N LEU A 117 2.82 11.55 0.85
CA LEU A 117 4.23 11.97 0.75
C LEU A 117 4.58 13.14 1.68
N LYS A 118 3.65 14.07 1.93
CA LYS A 118 3.85 15.15 2.91
C LYS A 118 3.81 14.61 4.34
N TYR A 119 2.93 13.65 4.62
CA TYR A 119 2.84 12.99 5.93
C TYR A 119 4.14 12.25 6.27
N ASP A 120 4.68 11.48 5.33
CA ASP A 120 5.95 10.77 5.51
C ASP A 120 7.12 11.73 5.76
N LYS A 121 7.20 12.84 5.00
CA LYS A 121 8.22 13.89 5.23
C LYS A 121 8.13 14.51 6.62
N MET A 122 6.94 14.51 7.24
CA MET A 122 6.72 15.02 8.59
C MET A 122 6.84 13.94 9.67
N GLY A 123 7.07 12.67 9.29
CA GLY A 123 7.07 11.53 10.22
C GLY A 123 5.70 11.28 10.86
N ILE A 124 4.62 11.58 10.14
CA ILE A 124 3.24 11.42 10.60
C ILE A 124 2.65 10.19 9.93
N THR A 125 2.11 9.25 10.71
CA THR A 125 1.51 8.03 10.17
C THR A 125 0.11 7.79 10.72
N GLY A 126 -0.73 7.20 9.86
CA GLY A 126 -2.04 6.68 10.22
C GLY A 126 -3.07 7.70 10.68
N PHE A 127 -4.23 7.17 11.09
CA PHE A 127 -5.40 7.95 11.47
C PHE A 127 -5.16 8.88 12.67
N LYS A 128 -4.34 8.45 13.65
CA LYS A 128 -4.01 9.29 14.82
C LYS A 128 -3.26 10.56 14.40
N GLY A 129 -2.33 10.44 13.46
CA GLY A 129 -1.63 11.57 12.87
C GLY A 129 -2.58 12.54 12.20
N LEU A 130 -3.52 12.01 11.40
CA LEU A 130 -4.59 12.77 10.77
C LEU A 130 -5.50 13.47 11.80
N ALA A 131 -5.85 12.83 12.92
CA ALA A 131 -6.77 13.42 13.89
C ALA A 131 -6.11 14.43 14.84
N THR A 132 -4.79 14.38 15.06
CA THR A 132 -4.16 15.12 16.17
C THR A 132 -2.96 15.99 15.79
N SER A 133 -2.27 15.70 14.67
CA SER A 133 -1.07 16.44 14.30
C SER A 133 -1.42 17.78 13.68
N THR A 134 -1.07 18.88 14.36
CA THR A 134 -1.23 20.25 13.85
C THR A 134 -0.28 20.56 12.70
N LYS A 135 0.87 19.89 12.63
CA LYS A 135 1.83 20.00 11.52
C LYS A 135 1.20 19.58 10.17
N ALA A 136 0.26 18.64 10.21
CA ALA A 136 -0.41 18.13 9.02
C ALA A 136 -1.53 19.02 8.46
N ILE A 137 -1.97 20.06 9.20
CA ILE A 137 -3.15 20.87 8.81
C ILE A 137 -3.03 21.38 7.37
N ASN A 138 -1.87 21.93 6.97
CA ASN A 138 -1.69 22.42 5.61
C ASN A 138 -1.81 21.30 4.55
N ALA A 139 -1.25 20.11 4.83
CA ALA A 139 -1.36 18.96 3.94
C ALA A 139 -2.82 18.53 3.79
N ASP A 140 -3.58 18.47 4.89
CA ASP A 140 -4.99 18.10 4.90
C ASP A 140 -5.85 19.06 4.09
N TYR A 141 -5.71 20.38 4.31
CA TYR A 141 -6.47 21.36 3.54
C TYR A 141 -6.10 21.37 2.06
N THR A 142 -4.82 21.16 1.74
CA THR A 142 -4.39 21.03 0.34
C THR A 142 -5.09 19.85 -0.32
N PHE A 143 -5.11 18.69 0.35
CA PHE A 143 -5.83 17.51 -0.12
C PHE A 143 -7.32 17.78 -0.33
N VAL A 144 -7.99 18.32 0.70
CA VAL A 144 -9.43 18.64 0.65
C VAL A 144 -9.73 19.59 -0.50
N ALA A 145 -8.95 20.66 -0.66
CA ALA A 145 -9.15 21.64 -1.72
C ALA A 145 -8.95 21.03 -3.12
N GLN A 146 -7.91 20.22 -3.31
CA GLN A 146 -7.64 19.55 -4.58
C GLN A 146 -8.74 18.54 -4.95
N GLU A 147 -9.20 17.73 -3.99
CA GLU A 147 -10.27 16.77 -4.20
C GLU A 147 -11.61 17.46 -4.51
N LEU A 148 -11.95 18.54 -3.78
CA LEU A 148 -13.15 19.31 -4.08
C LEU A 148 -13.06 19.98 -5.46
N ALA A 149 -11.89 20.48 -5.87
CA ALA A 149 -11.69 21.01 -7.22
C ALA A 149 -11.89 19.92 -8.30
N LEU A 150 -11.37 18.70 -8.10
CA LEU A 150 -11.61 17.57 -9.00
C LEU A 150 -13.09 17.17 -9.02
N SER A 151 -13.80 17.24 -7.89
CA SER A 151 -15.23 16.93 -7.81
C SER A 151 -16.10 17.87 -8.65
N LEU A 152 -15.65 19.11 -8.83
CA LEU A 152 -16.33 20.12 -9.63
C LEU A 152 -15.84 20.17 -11.09
N SER A 153 -14.81 19.41 -11.45
CA SER A 153 -14.23 19.44 -12.79
C SER A 153 -15.15 18.78 -13.82
N PRO A 154 -15.62 19.51 -14.85
CA PRO A 154 -16.52 18.96 -15.85
C PRO A 154 -15.84 17.97 -16.81
N GLY A 155 -14.50 18.00 -16.90
CA GLY A 155 -13.72 17.09 -17.74
C GLY A 155 -13.55 15.68 -17.16
N LEU A 156 -14.04 15.43 -15.93
CA LEU A 156 -13.95 14.13 -15.28
C LEU A 156 -15.29 13.39 -15.33
N SER A 157 -15.21 12.06 -15.39
CA SER A 157 -16.40 11.21 -15.29
C SER A 157 -17.15 11.45 -13.97
N LEU A 158 -18.47 11.25 -13.98
CA LEU A 158 -19.29 11.39 -12.77
C LEU A 158 -18.78 10.53 -11.61
N LYS A 159 -18.29 9.32 -11.92
CA LYS A 159 -17.69 8.42 -10.93
C LYS A 159 -16.44 9.01 -10.29
N GLN A 160 -15.54 9.60 -11.07
CA GLN A 160 -14.32 10.25 -10.55
C GLN A 160 -14.66 11.46 -9.70
N ARG A 161 -15.59 12.30 -10.16
CA ARG A 161 -16.05 13.48 -9.42
C ARG A 161 -16.67 13.10 -8.07
N ALA A 162 -17.50 12.06 -8.05
CA ALA A 162 -18.14 11.59 -6.84
C ALA A 162 -17.14 10.94 -5.86
N ARG A 163 -16.14 10.20 -6.37
CA ARG A 163 -15.02 9.71 -5.55
C ARG A 163 -14.25 10.86 -4.91
N ALA A 164 -13.87 11.85 -5.71
CA ALA A 164 -13.13 13.02 -5.23
C ALA A 164 -13.92 13.78 -4.14
N TYR A 165 -15.23 13.97 -4.35
CA TYR A 165 -16.09 14.57 -3.34
C TYR A 165 -16.09 13.80 -2.00
N ILE A 166 -16.24 12.48 -2.06
CA ILE A 166 -16.27 11.62 -0.86
C ILE A 166 -14.92 11.63 -0.14
N LEU A 167 -13.82 11.53 -0.89
CA LEU A 167 -12.46 11.56 -0.33
C LEU A 167 -12.17 12.91 0.34
N GLY A 168 -12.40 14.01 -0.36
CA GLY A 168 -12.18 15.36 0.16
C GLY A 168 -13.05 15.67 1.38
N THR A 169 -14.35 15.36 1.32
CA THR A 169 -15.27 15.59 2.45
C THR A 169 -14.93 14.69 3.64
N GLY A 170 -14.63 13.41 3.38
CA GLY A 170 -14.29 12.44 4.42
C GLY A 170 -13.06 12.85 5.22
N LEU A 171 -11.97 13.21 4.55
CA LEU A 171 -10.76 13.68 5.23
C LEU A 171 -10.99 15.02 5.94
N GLY A 172 -11.71 15.95 5.30
CA GLY A 172 -12.04 17.25 5.88
C GLY A 172 -12.78 17.15 7.21
N LEU A 173 -13.77 16.26 7.31
CA LEU A 173 -14.52 16.03 8.56
C LEU A 173 -13.62 15.53 9.70
N VAL A 174 -12.64 14.67 9.39
CA VAL A 174 -11.71 14.14 10.40
C VAL A 174 -10.66 15.19 10.80
N ALA A 175 -10.19 16.01 9.86
CA ALA A 175 -9.18 17.04 10.12
C ALA A 175 -9.75 18.34 10.74
N LEU A 176 -11.07 18.55 10.67
CA LEU A 176 -11.72 19.76 11.16
C LEU A 176 -11.47 20.03 12.67
N PRO A 177 -11.68 19.07 13.59
CA PRO A 177 -11.58 19.34 15.03
C PRO A 177 -10.19 19.82 15.47
N LYS A 178 -9.14 19.19 14.95
CA LYS A 178 -7.76 19.62 15.26
C LYS A 178 -7.45 21.01 14.71
N THR A 179 -8.05 21.37 13.59
CA THR A 179 -7.83 22.68 12.97
C THR A 179 -8.50 23.77 13.78
N LEU A 180 -9.76 23.56 14.20
CA LEU A 180 -10.46 24.50 15.07
C LEU A 180 -9.69 24.73 16.37
N ASN A 181 -9.18 23.68 17.00
CA ASN A 181 -8.38 23.79 18.22
C ASN A 181 -7.05 24.54 18.00
N ALA A 182 -6.43 24.41 16.83
CA ALA A 182 -5.18 25.09 16.51
C ALA A 182 -5.39 26.58 16.18
N LEU A 183 -6.49 26.93 15.50
CA LEU A 183 -6.80 28.31 15.09
C LEU A 183 -7.50 29.12 16.18
N MET A 184 -8.30 28.46 17.02
CA MET A 184 -8.98 29.05 18.17
C MET A 184 -8.58 28.29 19.43
N PRO A 185 -7.35 28.52 19.97
CA PRO A 185 -7.00 27.93 21.24
C PRO A 185 -8.03 28.39 22.27
N LEU A 186 -8.75 27.43 22.87
CA LEU A 186 -9.82 27.60 23.87
C LEU A 186 -9.48 28.56 25.05
N LYS A 187 -8.25 29.04 25.14
CA LYS A 187 -7.79 30.09 26.07
C LYS A 187 -8.26 31.52 25.73
N ALA A 188 -8.82 31.77 24.54
CA ALA A 188 -9.36 33.08 24.20
C ALA A 188 -10.76 33.37 24.81
N LEU A 189 -11.45 32.35 25.33
CA LEU A 189 -12.82 32.49 25.87
C LEU A 189 -12.86 32.89 27.36
N THR A 190 -11.71 32.99 28.03
CA THR A 190 -11.61 33.42 29.45
C THR A 190 -11.28 34.91 29.62
N LEU A 191 -11.28 35.70 28.54
CA LEU A 191 -11.00 37.15 28.57
C LEU A 191 -12.23 38.05 28.35
N LEU A 192 -13.45 37.52 28.48
CA LEU A 192 -14.64 38.36 28.60
C LEU A 192 -14.81 38.77 30.07
N PRO A 193 -14.70 40.06 30.43
CA PRO A 193 -15.05 40.52 31.78
C PRO A 193 -16.54 40.25 32.04
N ARG A 194 -16.83 39.72 33.23
CA ARG A 194 -18.19 39.57 33.75
C ARG A 194 -18.80 40.93 34.08
#